data_AF-A0ABD1BIL8-F1
#
_entry.id   AF-A0ABD1BIL8-F1
#
_cell.length_a   1.000
_cell.length_b   1.000
_cell.length_c   1.000
_cell.angle_alpha   90.00
_cell.angle_beta   90.00
_cell.angle_gamma   90.00
#
_symmetry.space_group_name_H-M   'P 1'
#
loop_
_entity.id
_entity.type
_entity.pdbx_description
1 polymer ?
#
loop_
_entity_poly.entity_id
_entity_poly.type
_entity_poly.pdbx_seq_one_letter_code
_entity_poly.pdbx_strand_id
1 'polypeptide(L)'
;MVGKKVLAMTGTAPPKHQVFVSFRGRDVRYTFFSFLKDALIKGGVNVVTDEDAPRGKPIYENILKLIRDSRIAVVIFSENYSESTWCLDELVEIDKRMELKMLDSFPIFFEVETCHVKLQAGPSTFNHNLLRLENEERKKARQISKKAWEDAEERFDGWRRALGSVASRSGLTYKKESNQATFVNEIVEKVKAMLDKVYSSLVLNVKSSVLAGKASSGAGNSSEVRRELMRKPNSTEANRYDQYGGRDDDGFDVTFLCLCWNENDHIYI
;
A
#
# COMPACT_ATOMS: atom_id res chain seq x y z
N MET A 1 46.16 7.80 21.59
CA MET A 1 45.12 7.38 20.63
C MET A 1 43.89 6.98 21.42
N VAL A 2 42.86 7.84 21.48
CA VAL A 2 41.65 7.60 22.27
C VAL A 2 40.63 6.91 21.37
N GLY A 3 40.28 5.67 21.70
CA GLY A 3 39.27 4.88 21.00
C GLY A 3 37.91 5.54 21.10
N LYS A 4 37.28 5.81 19.94
CA LYS A 4 35.88 6.22 19.87
C LYS A 4 35.00 5.05 20.30
N LYS A 5 34.40 5.18 21.49
CA LYS A 5 33.34 4.29 21.97
C LYS A 5 32.08 4.61 21.16
N VAL A 6 31.75 3.75 20.20
CA VAL A 6 30.47 3.81 19.48
C VAL A 6 29.38 3.46 20.48
N LEU A 7 28.55 4.44 20.84
CA LEU A 7 27.38 4.22 21.68
C LEU A 7 26.36 3.45 20.83
N ALA A 8 26.21 2.16 21.08
CA ALA A 8 25.15 1.36 20.51
C ALA A 8 23.80 1.96 20.94
N MET A 9 23.12 2.63 20.02
CA MET A 9 21.73 3.00 20.22
C MET A 9 20.92 1.70 20.23
N THR A 10 20.29 1.45 21.36
CA THR A 10 19.45 0.29 21.66
C THR A 10 18.50 0.00 20.51
N GLY A 11 18.69 -1.16 19.88
CA GLY A 11 17.86 -1.64 18.78
C GLY A 11 16.42 -1.79 19.24
N THR A 12 15.54 -0.92 18.76
CA THR A 12 14.13 -1.28 18.61
C THR A 12 14.09 -2.44 17.63
N ALA A 13 13.59 -3.60 18.07
CA ALA A 13 13.32 -4.71 17.16
C ALA A 13 12.56 -4.18 15.93
N PRO A 14 12.89 -4.63 14.71
CA PRO A 14 12.18 -4.18 13.52
C PRO A 14 10.67 -4.37 13.72
N PRO A 15 9.84 -3.43 13.22
CA PRO A 15 8.39 -3.57 13.29
C PRO A 15 7.97 -4.98 12.87
N LYS A 16 7.05 -5.57 13.63
CA LYS A 16 6.63 -6.96 13.40
C LYS A 16 6.13 -7.19 11.97
N HIS A 17 5.52 -6.17 11.37
CA HIS A 17 5.02 -6.18 9.99
C HIS A 17 5.67 -5.00 9.25
N GLN A 18 6.63 -5.29 8.36
CA GLN A 18 7.31 -4.24 7.59
C GLN A 18 6.65 -4.09 6.23
N VAL A 19 6.33 -5.21 5.60
CA VAL A 19 5.79 -5.28 4.25
C VAL A 19 4.49 -6.07 4.23
N PHE A 20 3.42 -5.45 3.74
CA PHE A 20 2.20 -6.14 3.34
C PHE A 20 2.30 -6.52 1.86
N VAL A 21 1.84 -7.72 1.49
CA VAL A 21 1.78 -8.12 0.08
C VAL A 21 0.34 -8.43 -0.31
N SER A 22 -0.19 -7.66 -1.27
CA SER A 22 -1.48 -7.92 -1.90
C SER A 22 -1.28 -8.58 -3.25
N PHE A 23 -1.97 -9.70 -3.47
CA PHE A 23 -1.89 -10.45 -4.72
C PHE A 23 -3.12 -11.33 -4.91
N ARG A 24 -3.33 -11.78 -6.14
CA ARG A 24 -4.38 -12.74 -6.48
C ARG A 24 -3.90 -13.75 -7.51
N GLY A 25 -4.54 -14.92 -7.50
CA GLY A 25 -4.28 -16.01 -8.42
C GLY A 25 -3.54 -17.16 -7.75
N ARG A 26 -3.97 -18.39 -8.03
CA ARG A 26 -3.33 -19.60 -7.53
C ARG A 26 -1.90 -19.70 -8.04
N ASP A 27 -1.69 -19.37 -9.31
CA ASP A 27 -0.39 -19.51 -9.95
C ASP A 27 0.60 -18.52 -9.34
N VAL A 28 0.23 -17.24 -9.23
CA VAL A 28 1.04 -16.24 -8.50
C VAL A 28 1.36 -16.71 -7.09
N ARG A 29 0.41 -17.30 -6.36
CA ARG A 29 0.62 -17.79 -4.98
C ARG A 29 1.72 -18.84 -4.87
N TYR A 30 1.58 -19.93 -5.62
CA TYR A 30 2.40 -21.13 -5.42
C TYR A 30 3.69 -21.12 -6.23
N THR A 31 3.76 -20.32 -7.30
CA THR A 31 4.98 -20.19 -8.10
C THR A 31 5.73 -18.93 -7.73
N PHE A 32 5.23 -17.74 -8.07
CA PHE A 32 6.00 -16.50 -7.95
C PHE A 32 6.15 -15.99 -6.52
N PHE A 33 5.03 -15.84 -5.84
CA PHE A 33 4.97 -15.23 -4.51
C PHE A 33 5.65 -16.09 -3.44
N SER A 34 5.56 -17.42 -3.53
CA SER A 34 6.23 -18.33 -2.60
C SER A 34 7.76 -18.11 -2.58
N PHE A 35 8.39 -18.00 -3.75
CA PHE A 35 9.82 -17.68 -3.86
C PHE A 35 10.13 -16.25 -3.42
N LEU A 36 9.28 -15.28 -3.76
CA LEU A 36 9.45 -13.89 -3.33
C LEU A 36 9.38 -13.75 -1.79
N LYS A 37 8.40 -14.39 -1.15
CA LYS A 37 8.23 -14.40 0.31
C LYS A 37 9.46 -14.99 0.99
N ASP A 38 9.95 -16.12 0.51
CA ASP A 38 11.18 -16.75 1.04
C ASP A 38 12.42 -15.85 0.86
N ALA A 39 12.59 -15.24 -0.31
CA ALA A 39 13.72 -14.34 -0.59
C ALA A 39 13.69 -13.07 0.29
N LEU A 40 12.51 -12.48 0.50
CA LEU A 40 12.33 -11.33 1.40
C LEU A 40 12.67 -11.71 2.86
N ILE A 41 12.18 -12.85 3.34
CA ILE A 41 12.47 -13.34 4.70
C ILE A 41 13.96 -13.61 4.88
N LYS A 42 14.61 -14.29 3.92
CA LYS A 42 16.07 -14.50 3.90
C LYS A 42 16.84 -13.18 3.86
N GLY A 43 16.26 -12.16 3.23
CA GLY A 43 16.76 -10.79 3.21
C GLY A 43 16.52 -9.99 4.50
N GLY A 44 15.94 -10.59 5.54
CA GLY A 44 15.66 -9.93 6.82
C GLY A 44 14.41 -9.04 6.81
N VAL A 45 13.52 -9.21 5.82
CA VAL A 45 12.28 -8.43 5.69
C VAL A 45 11.10 -9.24 6.20
N ASN A 46 10.38 -8.69 7.19
CA ASN A 46 9.15 -9.28 7.71
C ASN A 46 7.98 -8.99 6.76
N VAL A 47 7.44 -10.06 6.19
CA VAL A 47 6.32 -10.04 5.23
C VAL A 47 5.05 -10.56 5.88
N VAL A 48 3.93 -9.87 5.64
CA VAL A 48 2.58 -10.32 6.01
C VAL A 48 1.66 -10.33 4.79
N THR A 49 0.74 -11.28 4.75
CA THR A 49 -0.30 -11.40 3.71
C THR A 49 -1.69 -11.56 4.30
N ASP A 50 -2.69 -11.63 3.42
CA ASP A 50 -4.07 -12.00 3.74
C ASP A 50 -4.17 -13.30 4.58
N GLU A 51 -3.34 -14.29 4.30
CA GLU A 51 -3.25 -15.57 5.04
C GLU A 51 -2.77 -15.44 6.49
N ASP A 52 -2.07 -14.35 6.83
CA ASP A 52 -1.52 -14.10 8.16
C ASP A 52 -2.51 -13.38 9.10
N ALA A 53 -3.74 -13.12 8.63
CA ALA A 53 -4.80 -12.50 9.43
C ALA A 53 -5.21 -13.40 10.63
N PRO A 54 -5.30 -12.85 11.86
CA PRO A 54 -5.75 -13.62 13.03
C PRO A 54 -7.12 -14.28 12.82
N ARG A 55 -7.26 -15.54 13.26
CA ARG A 55 -8.54 -16.25 13.22
C ARG A 55 -9.44 -15.76 14.37
N GLY A 56 -10.68 -15.34 14.10
CA GLY A 56 -11.69 -15.01 15.13
C GLY A 56 -12.30 -13.60 15.11
N LYS A 57 -11.87 -12.69 14.23
CA LYS A 57 -12.57 -11.43 13.88
C LYS A 57 -13.07 -11.49 12.43
N PRO A 58 -13.90 -10.54 11.93
CA PRO A 58 -14.16 -10.46 10.50
C PRO A 58 -12.83 -10.43 9.75
N ILE A 59 -12.60 -11.41 8.87
CA ILE A 59 -11.30 -11.65 8.19
C ILE A 59 -10.78 -10.34 7.58
N TYR A 60 -11.69 -9.53 7.04
CA TYR A 60 -11.38 -8.25 6.41
C TYR A 60 -10.81 -7.20 7.38
N GLU A 61 -11.36 -7.00 8.58
CA GLU A 61 -10.84 -6.01 9.54
C GLU A 61 -9.39 -6.31 9.96
N ASN A 62 -9.07 -7.59 10.06
CA ASN A 62 -7.73 -8.04 10.39
C ASN A 62 -6.74 -7.75 9.27
N ILE A 63 -7.13 -7.94 8.00
CA ILE A 63 -6.31 -7.61 6.85
C ILE A 63 -6.07 -6.10 6.78
N LEU A 64 -7.09 -5.27 6.98
CA LEU A 64 -6.94 -3.81 7.05
C LEU A 64 -5.96 -3.39 8.15
N LYS A 65 -5.98 -4.07 9.29
CA LYS A 65 -5.00 -3.83 10.35
C LYS A 65 -3.57 -4.17 9.91
N LEU A 66 -3.37 -5.30 9.22
CA LEU A 66 -2.06 -5.67 8.69
C LEU A 66 -1.52 -4.61 7.71
N ILE A 67 -2.38 -4.08 6.84
CA ILE A 67 -2.04 -2.96 5.94
C ILE A 67 -1.64 -1.72 6.75
N ARG A 68 -2.45 -1.34 7.75
CA ARG A 68 -2.21 -0.13 8.58
C ARG A 68 -0.93 -0.20 9.39
N ASP A 69 -0.58 -1.39 9.87
CA ASP A 69 0.61 -1.64 10.68
C ASP A 69 1.89 -1.72 9.83
N SER A 70 1.75 -1.98 8.53
CA SER A 70 2.87 -2.09 7.58
C SER A 70 3.45 -0.72 7.19
N ARG A 71 4.62 -0.73 6.57
CA ARG A 71 5.30 0.48 6.05
C ARG A 71 5.38 0.51 4.54
N ILE A 72 5.42 -0.67 3.93
CA ILE A 72 5.37 -0.84 2.48
C ILE A 72 4.23 -1.80 2.14
N ALA A 73 3.48 -1.50 1.08
CA ALA A 73 2.64 -2.49 0.41
C ALA A 73 3.27 -2.86 -0.94
N VAL A 74 3.62 -4.13 -1.11
CA VAL A 74 3.93 -4.69 -2.44
C VAL A 74 2.63 -5.17 -3.05
N VAL A 75 2.27 -4.64 -4.22
CA VAL A 75 1.01 -4.98 -4.89
C VAL A 75 1.32 -5.71 -6.18
N ILE A 76 0.99 -6.98 -6.26
CA ILE A 76 1.25 -7.82 -7.44
C ILE A 76 0.00 -7.83 -8.31
N PHE A 77 -0.04 -6.93 -9.29
CA PHE A 77 -1.07 -6.91 -10.31
C PHE A 77 -0.86 -8.08 -11.26
N SER A 78 -1.86 -8.95 -11.34
CA SER A 78 -2.00 -10.05 -12.30
C SER A 78 -3.37 -9.95 -12.96
N GLU A 79 -3.62 -10.72 -14.04
CA GLU A 79 -4.91 -10.69 -14.72
C GLU A 79 -6.10 -10.99 -13.78
N ASN A 80 -5.90 -11.90 -12.81
CA ASN A 80 -6.95 -12.29 -11.86
C ASN A 80 -7.10 -11.31 -10.67
N TYR A 81 -6.23 -10.30 -10.54
CA TYR A 81 -6.32 -9.33 -9.44
C TYR A 81 -7.65 -8.58 -9.48
N SER A 82 -8.08 -8.14 -10.66
CA SER A 82 -9.33 -7.40 -10.85
C SER A 82 -10.61 -8.24 -10.74
N GLU A 83 -10.50 -9.56 -10.52
CA GLU A 83 -11.65 -10.44 -10.27
C GLU A 83 -12.04 -10.54 -8.79
N SER A 84 -11.23 -9.97 -7.89
CA SER A 84 -11.37 -10.13 -6.45
C SER A 84 -11.79 -8.82 -5.79
N THR A 85 -13.03 -8.76 -5.29
CA THR A 85 -13.49 -7.63 -4.48
C THR A 85 -12.59 -7.38 -3.28
N TRP A 86 -12.07 -8.44 -2.65
CA TRP A 86 -11.13 -8.31 -1.53
C TRP A 86 -9.81 -7.65 -1.95
N CYS A 87 -9.20 -8.03 -3.08
CA CYS A 87 -7.94 -7.43 -3.51
C CYS A 87 -8.12 -5.95 -3.91
N LEU A 88 -9.29 -5.60 -4.47
CA LEU A 88 -9.62 -4.22 -4.81
C LEU A 88 -9.93 -3.38 -3.56
N ASP A 89 -10.59 -3.95 -2.55
CA ASP A 89 -10.82 -3.28 -1.27
C ASP A 89 -9.52 -3.10 -0.46
N GLU A 90 -8.62 -4.09 -0.49
CA GLU A 90 -7.26 -3.95 0.06
C GLU A 90 -6.51 -2.80 -0.62
N LEU A 91 -6.62 -2.69 -1.94
CA LEU A 91 -5.98 -1.63 -2.72
C LEU A 91 -6.51 -0.25 -2.33
N VAL A 92 -7.81 -0.12 -2.08
CA VAL A 92 -8.42 1.12 -1.58
C VAL A 92 -7.87 1.51 -0.21
N GLU A 93 -7.67 0.56 0.70
CA GLU A 93 -7.01 0.87 1.98
C GLU A 93 -5.55 1.27 1.76
N ILE A 94 -4.80 0.57 0.92
CA ILE A 94 -3.41 0.92 0.59
C ILE A 94 -3.33 2.37 0.07
N ASP A 95 -4.20 2.74 -0.87
CA ASP A 95 -4.26 4.10 -1.42
C ASP A 95 -4.55 5.15 -0.34
N LYS A 96 -5.53 4.92 0.53
CA LYS A 96 -5.80 5.79 1.68
C LYS A 96 -4.58 5.96 2.59
N ARG A 97 -3.82 4.88 2.83
CA ARG A 97 -2.60 4.95 3.67
C ARG A 97 -1.46 5.69 2.97
N MET A 98 -1.39 5.64 1.64
CA MET A 98 -0.46 6.44 0.83
C MET A 98 -0.80 7.93 0.88
N GLU A 99 -2.08 8.30 0.75
CA GLU A 99 -2.54 9.69 0.87
C GLU A 99 -2.15 10.30 2.22
N LEU A 100 -2.28 9.50 3.30
CA LEU A 100 -1.87 9.88 4.65
C LEU A 100 -0.34 9.85 4.87
N LYS A 101 0.45 9.49 3.86
CA LYS A 101 1.92 9.32 3.92
C LYS A 101 2.37 8.35 5.02
N MET A 102 1.53 7.37 5.35
CA MET A 102 1.80 6.36 6.39
C MET A 102 2.34 5.06 5.82
N LEU A 103 2.19 4.85 4.50
CA LEU A 103 2.60 3.66 3.78
C LEU A 103 3.06 4.07 2.38
N ASP A 104 4.18 3.50 1.92
CA ASP A 104 4.59 3.56 0.52
C ASP A 104 4.13 2.29 -0.21
N SER A 105 3.74 2.38 -1.48
CA SER A 105 3.44 1.20 -2.29
C SER A 105 4.51 0.96 -3.36
N PHE A 106 4.68 -0.33 -3.69
CA PHE A 106 5.55 -0.82 -4.74
C PHE A 106 4.77 -1.78 -5.64
N PRO A 107 4.24 -1.29 -6.79
CA PRO A 107 3.49 -2.13 -7.71
C PRO A 107 4.41 -3.05 -8.51
N ILE A 108 3.99 -4.29 -8.68
CA ILE A 108 4.60 -5.30 -9.55
C ILE A 108 3.56 -5.68 -10.59
N PHE A 109 3.90 -5.53 -11.87
CA PHE A 109 3.06 -5.90 -13.00
C PHE A 109 3.47 -7.29 -13.48
N PHE A 110 2.77 -8.32 -13.02
CA PHE A 110 3.09 -9.71 -13.29
C PHE A 110 2.29 -10.22 -14.49
N GLU A 111 2.96 -10.34 -15.65
CA GLU A 111 2.33 -10.76 -16.92
C GLU A 111 1.11 -9.91 -17.30
N VAL A 112 1.12 -8.63 -16.91
CA VAL A 112 0.11 -7.64 -17.29
C VAL A 112 0.78 -6.35 -17.73
N GLU A 113 0.21 -5.67 -18.72
CA GLU A 113 0.69 -4.36 -19.14
C GLU A 113 0.27 -3.28 -18.14
N THR A 114 1.21 -2.42 -17.77
CA THR A 114 0.99 -1.33 -16.80
C THR A 114 -0.15 -0.41 -17.21
N CYS A 115 -0.32 -0.15 -18.51
CA CYS A 115 -1.40 0.71 -19.02
C CYS A 115 -2.80 0.12 -18.78
N HIS A 116 -2.95 -1.21 -18.86
CA HIS A 116 -4.23 -1.87 -18.59
C HIS A 116 -4.63 -1.66 -17.13
N VAL A 117 -3.68 -1.78 -16.20
CA VAL A 117 -3.95 -1.57 -14.78
C VAL A 117 -4.15 -0.09 -14.46
N LYS A 118 -3.36 0.82 -15.04
CA LYS A 118 -3.36 2.25 -14.70
C LYS A 118 -4.51 3.04 -15.33
N LEU A 119 -4.88 2.73 -16.58
CA LEU A 119 -5.93 3.45 -17.31
C LEU A 119 -7.27 2.72 -17.27
N GLN A 120 -7.28 1.43 -16.91
CA GLN A 120 -8.47 0.57 -16.88
C GLN A 120 -9.28 0.62 -18.19
N ALA A 121 -8.60 0.81 -19.32
CA ALA A 121 -9.21 1.04 -20.62
C ALA A 121 -8.57 0.17 -21.71
N GLY A 122 -9.33 -0.08 -22.78
CA GLY A 122 -8.91 -0.91 -23.90
C GLY A 122 -9.12 -2.42 -23.68
N PRO A 123 -8.92 -3.23 -24.73
CA PRO A 123 -9.13 -4.68 -24.67
C PRO A 123 -7.99 -5.37 -23.91
N SER A 124 -8.30 -5.92 -22.74
CA SER A 124 -7.38 -6.79 -21.97
C SER A 124 -8.16 -7.72 -21.05
N THR A 125 -7.55 -8.84 -20.64
CA THR A 125 -8.12 -9.75 -19.64
C THR A 125 -8.39 -9.01 -18.33
N PHE A 126 -7.45 -8.16 -17.89
CA PHE A 126 -7.58 -7.38 -16.67
C PHE A 126 -8.82 -6.47 -16.68
N ASN A 127 -9.05 -5.74 -17.77
CA ASN A 127 -10.20 -4.84 -17.91
C ASN A 127 -11.51 -5.62 -18.06
N HIS A 128 -11.48 -6.73 -18.81
CA HIS A 128 -12.65 -7.62 -18.92
C HIS A 128 -13.09 -8.14 -17.55
N ASN A 129 -12.13 -8.60 -16.75
CA ASN A 129 -12.34 -9.08 -15.39
C ASN A 129 -12.91 -8.01 -14.46
N LEU A 130 -12.36 -6.78 -14.51
CA LEU A 130 -12.85 -5.66 -13.72
C LEU A 130 -14.30 -5.32 -14.08
N LEU A 131 -14.60 -5.16 -15.37
CA LEU A 131 -15.96 -4.85 -15.84
C LEU A 131 -16.96 -5.95 -15.50
N ARG A 132 -16.55 -7.21 -15.64
CA ARG A 132 -17.39 -8.37 -15.26
C ARG A 132 -17.71 -8.32 -13.77
N LEU A 133 -16.71 -8.11 -12.91
CA LEU A 133 -16.89 -8.03 -11.46
C LEU A 133 -17.84 -6.88 -11.07
N GLU A 134 -17.60 -5.66 -11.59
CA GLU A 134 -18.47 -4.51 -11.33
C GLU A 134 -19.91 -4.77 -11.77
N ASN A 135 -20.13 -5.41 -12.92
CA ASN A 135 -21.47 -5.75 -13.39
C ASN A 135 -22.17 -6.77 -12.49
N GLU A 136 -21.44 -7.79 -12.02
CA GLU A 136 -21.96 -8.78 -11.08
C GLU A 136 -22.35 -8.14 -9.74
N GLU A 137 -21.47 -7.31 -9.16
CA GLU A 137 -21.75 -6.60 -7.90
C GLU A 137 -22.90 -5.59 -8.05
N ARG A 138 -22.95 -4.86 -9.18
CA ARG A 138 -24.04 -3.94 -9.52
C ARG A 138 -25.39 -4.66 -9.61
N LYS A 139 -25.44 -5.85 -10.21
CA LYS A 139 -26.65 -6.68 -10.28
C LYS A 139 -27.11 -7.14 -8.91
N LYS A 140 -26.20 -7.53 -8.01
CA LYS A 140 -26.53 -7.89 -6.62
C LYS A 140 -27.08 -6.69 -5.87
N ALA A 141 -26.42 -5.54 -5.97
CA ALA A 141 -26.80 -4.32 -5.27
C ALA A 141 -28.21 -3.82 -5.67
N ARG A 142 -28.55 -3.85 -6.98
CA ARG A 142 -29.87 -3.48 -7.50
C ARG A 142 -31.02 -4.31 -6.92
N GLN A 143 -30.76 -5.57 -6.56
CA GLN A 143 -31.77 -6.45 -5.94
C GLN A 143 -32.01 -6.12 -4.47
N ILE A 144 -31.08 -5.41 -3.82
CA ILE A 144 -31.16 -5.09 -2.39
C ILE A 144 -31.94 -3.78 -2.20
N SER A 145 -31.43 -2.68 -2.76
CA SER A 145 -32.09 -1.37 -2.66
C SER A 145 -31.41 -0.35 -3.58
N LYS A 146 -32.06 0.81 -3.76
CA LYS A 146 -31.42 1.97 -4.41
C LYS A 146 -30.13 2.39 -3.70
N LYS A 147 -30.14 2.42 -2.36
CA LYS A 147 -28.98 2.82 -1.56
C LYS A 147 -27.80 1.85 -1.75
N ALA A 148 -28.06 0.54 -1.74
CA ALA A 148 -27.02 -0.45 -2.00
C ALA A 148 -26.40 -0.29 -3.40
N TRP A 149 -27.20 0.09 -4.41
CA TRP A 149 -26.68 0.40 -5.74
C TRP A 149 -25.79 1.65 -5.74
N GLU A 150 -26.22 2.73 -5.09
CA GLU A 150 -25.40 3.95 -4.93
C GLU A 150 -24.07 3.65 -4.22
N ASP A 151 -24.11 2.87 -3.13
CA ASP A 151 -22.91 2.45 -2.38
C ASP A 151 -21.97 1.58 -3.22
N ALA A 152 -22.52 0.75 -4.13
CA ALA A 152 -21.72 -0.05 -5.05
C ALA A 152 -21.01 0.80 -6.11
N GLU A 153 -21.68 1.80 -6.69
CA GLU A 153 -21.03 2.71 -7.64
C GLU A 153 -19.90 3.51 -6.97
N GLU A 154 -20.13 4.04 -5.76
CA GLU A 154 -19.08 4.73 -4.98
C GLU A 154 -17.87 3.82 -4.73
N ARG A 155 -18.12 2.54 -4.42
CA ARG A 155 -17.06 1.54 -4.23
C ARG A 155 -16.27 1.28 -5.52
N PHE A 156 -16.93 1.23 -6.67
CA PHE A 156 -16.25 1.07 -7.97
C PHE A 156 -15.36 2.26 -8.30
N ASP A 157 -15.82 3.49 -8.01
CA ASP A 157 -15.00 4.70 -8.15
C ASP A 157 -13.78 4.65 -7.23
N GLY A 158 -13.96 4.16 -5.99
CA GLY A 158 -12.85 3.88 -5.07
C GLY A 158 -11.82 2.92 -5.67
N TRP A 159 -12.27 1.79 -6.23
CA TRP A 159 -11.39 0.79 -6.85
C TRP A 159 -10.60 1.36 -8.03
N ARG A 160 -11.27 2.09 -8.93
CA ARG A 160 -10.63 2.66 -10.12
C ARG A 160 -9.60 3.73 -9.75
N ARG A 161 -9.92 4.61 -8.80
CA ARG A 161 -8.97 5.60 -8.27
C ARG A 161 -7.74 4.91 -7.67
N ALA A 162 -7.95 3.89 -6.83
CA ALA A 162 -6.86 3.17 -6.19
C ALA A 162 -5.97 2.43 -7.21
N LEU A 163 -6.57 1.81 -8.24
CA LEU A 163 -5.83 1.21 -9.36
C LEU A 163 -4.96 2.25 -10.08
N GLY A 164 -5.53 3.40 -10.45
CA GLY A 164 -4.80 4.46 -11.12
C GLY A 164 -3.67 5.05 -10.27
N SER A 165 -3.95 5.32 -8.99
CA SER A 165 -3.00 5.89 -8.03
C SER A 165 -1.83 4.94 -7.75
N VAL A 166 -2.11 3.70 -7.36
CA VAL A 166 -1.08 2.72 -7.01
C VAL A 166 -0.27 2.30 -8.24
N ALA A 167 -0.92 2.06 -9.39
CA ALA A 167 -0.19 1.70 -10.62
C ALA A 167 0.64 2.85 -11.21
N SER A 168 0.40 4.10 -10.78
CA SER A 168 1.23 5.25 -11.17
C SER A 168 2.52 5.37 -10.36
N ARG A 169 2.70 4.54 -9.32
CA ARG A 169 3.93 4.50 -8.53
C ARG A 169 5.03 3.76 -9.30
N SER A 170 6.28 4.10 -9.00
CA SER A 170 7.43 3.39 -9.57
C SER A 170 7.39 1.93 -9.14
N GLY A 171 7.33 1.04 -10.13
CA GLY A 171 7.19 -0.40 -9.95
C GLY A 171 8.14 -1.20 -10.84
N LEU A 172 7.90 -2.50 -10.91
CA LEU A 172 8.61 -3.43 -11.80
C LEU A 172 7.63 -4.26 -12.62
N THR A 173 8.02 -4.62 -13.84
CA THR A 173 7.21 -5.44 -14.73
C THR A 173 7.90 -6.76 -14.99
N TYR A 174 7.19 -7.86 -14.79
CA TYR A 174 7.61 -9.20 -15.16
C TYR A 174 6.98 -9.61 -16.48
N LYS A 175 7.83 -10.06 -17.41
CA LYS A 175 7.42 -10.71 -18.67
C LYS A 175 7.79 -12.18 -18.63
N LYS A 176 6.99 -13.02 -19.26
CA LYS A 176 7.12 -14.49 -19.21
C LYS A 176 8.49 -15.02 -19.67
N GLU A 177 9.16 -14.29 -20.54
CA GLU A 177 10.50 -14.63 -21.05
C GLU A 177 11.64 -14.21 -20.10
N SER A 178 11.31 -13.54 -18.99
CA SER A 178 12.30 -13.01 -18.04
C SER A 178 12.78 -14.09 -17.07
N ASN A 179 14.02 -13.94 -16.58
CA ASN A 179 14.52 -14.78 -15.49
C ASN A 179 13.84 -14.39 -14.16
N GLN A 180 12.93 -15.25 -13.69
CA GLN A 180 12.17 -15.03 -12.47
C GLN A 180 13.04 -14.88 -11.22
N ALA A 181 14.16 -15.60 -11.12
CA ALA A 181 15.06 -15.49 -9.96
C ALA A 181 15.75 -14.12 -9.91
N THR A 182 16.24 -13.62 -11.06
CA THR A 182 16.79 -12.27 -11.17
C THR A 182 15.74 -11.22 -10.81
N PHE A 183 14.51 -11.38 -11.29
CA PHE A 183 13.41 -10.47 -11.00
C PHE A 183 13.05 -10.44 -9.50
N VAL A 184 12.98 -11.61 -8.85
CA VAL A 184 12.77 -11.70 -7.39
C VAL A 184 13.88 -10.97 -6.62
N ASN A 185 15.14 -11.15 -7.01
CA ASN A 185 16.25 -10.46 -6.35
C ASN A 185 16.15 -8.95 -6.52
N GLU A 186 15.76 -8.46 -7.71
CA GLU A 186 15.56 -7.04 -7.95
C GLU A 186 14.46 -6.46 -7.03
N ILE A 187 13.35 -7.19 -6.86
CA ILE A 187 12.27 -6.79 -5.94
C ILE A 187 12.80 -6.71 -4.50
N VAL A 188 13.54 -7.72 -4.04
CA VAL A 188 14.09 -7.74 -2.66
C VAL A 188 14.96 -6.51 -2.41
N GLU A 189 15.85 -6.18 -3.34
CA GLU A 189 16.75 -5.03 -3.20
C GLU A 189 15.99 -3.70 -3.25
N LYS A 190 14.97 -3.56 -4.11
CA LYS A 190 14.10 -2.37 -4.13
C LYS A 190 13.33 -2.22 -2.82
N VAL A 191 12.74 -3.29 -2.31
CA VAL A 191 11.97 -3.27 -1.05
C VAL A 191 12.87 -2.91 0.13
N LYS A 192 14.08 -3.46 0.21
CA LYS A 192 15.07 -3.08 1.25
C LYS A 192 15.44 -1.60 1.17
N ALA A 193 15.75 -1.10 -0.02
CA ALA A 193 16.08 0.31 -0.20
C ALA A 193 14.93 1.25 0.20
N MET A 194 13.68 0.87 -0.10
CA MET A 194 12.50 1.59 0.38
C MET A 194 12.38 1.55 1.90
N LEU A 195 12.60 0.40 2.54
CA LEU A 195 12.58 0.28 4.01
C LEU A 195 13.66 1.15 4.65
N ASP A 196 14.89 1.15 4.13
CA ASP A 196 15.99 1.96 4.64
C ASP A 196 15.66 3.46 4.58
N LYS A 197 15.00 3.91 3.50
CA LYS A 197 14.51 5.29 3.37
C LYS A 197 13.45 5.62 4.41
N VAL A 198 12.50 4.71 4.65
CA VAL A 198 11.45 4.88 5.67
C VAL A 198 12.08 4.99 7.06
N TYR A 199 12.99 4.08 7.42
CA TYR A 199 13.66 4.11 8.72
C TYR A 199 14.53 5.35 8.91
N SER A 200 15.26 5.76 7.88
CA SER A 200 16.07 6.98 7.91
C SER A 200 15.19 8.22 8.16
N SER A 201 14.04 8.31 7.50
CA SER A 201 13.09 9.41 7.69
C SER A 201 12.51 9.44 9.11
N LEU A 202 12.15 8.28 9.67
CA LEU A 202 11.66 8.15 11.04
C LEU A 202 12.71 8.58 12.07
N VAL A 203 13.96 8.16 11.91
CA VAL A 203 15.07 8.51 12.82
C VAL A 203 15.32 10.01 12.82
N LEU A 204 15.28 10.67 11.65
CA LEU A 204 15.45 12.12 11.56
C LEU A 204 14.32 12.87 12.27
N ASN A 205 13.06 12.44 12.07
CA ASN A 205 11.91 13.06 12.71
C ASN A 205 11.96 12.96 14.24
N VAL A 206 12.40 11.82 14.79
CA VAL A 206 12.58 11.64 16.24
C VAL A 206 13.70 12.53 16.78
N LYS A 207 14.83 12.64 16.06
CA LYS A 207 15.93 13.53 16.49
C LYS A 207 15.47 14.99 16.56
N SER A 208 14.73 15.45 15.55
CA SER A 208 14.20 16.82 15.52
C SER A 208 13.21 17.09 16.65
N SER A 209 12.30 16.14 16.95
CA SER A 209 11.33 16.32 18.05
C SER A 209 11.99 16.31 19.44
N VAL A 210 13.01 15.47 19.65
CA VAL A 210 13.79 15.46 20.90
C VAL A 210 14.58 16.76 21.08
N LEU A 211 15.16 17.30 20.01
CA LEU A 211 15.87 18.57 20.05
C LEU A 211 14.92 19.75 20.33
N ALA A 212 13.73 19.75 19.72
CA ALA A 212 12.69 20.74 19.98
C ALA A 212 12.16 20.68 21.42
N GLY A 213 11.95 19.48 21.98
CA GLY A 213 11.52 19.30 23.38
C GLY A 213 12.59 19.67 24.42
N LYS A 214 13.88 19.55 24.08
CA LYS A 214 14.98 20.04 24.93
C LYS A 214 15.13 21.56 24.91
N ALA A 215 14.70 22.21 23.83
CA ALA A 215 14.71 23.67 23.74
C ALA A 215 13.58 24.33 24.57
N SER A 216 12.47 23.62 24.85
CA SER A 216 11.35 24.15 25.63
C SER A 216 11.39 23.85 27.13
N SER A 217 12.27 22.96 27.60
CA SER A 217 12.39 22.60 29.01
C SER A 217 13.76 23.01 29.58
N GLY A 218 13.84 24.28 29.98
CA GLY A 218 14.84 24.70 30.96
C GLY A 218 14.65 23.90 32.25
N ALA A 219 15.63 23.05 32.58
CA ALA A 219 15.86 22.39 33.87
C ALA A 219 14.62 21.90 34.65
N GLY A 220 14.08 20.73 34.28
CA GLY A 220 13.12 19.96 35.10
C GLY A 220 13.71 18.61 35.54
N ASN A 221 13.76 18.37 36.85
CA ASN A 221 14.37 17.19 37.49
C ASN A 221 13.73 15.87 37.01
N SER A 222 14.57 14.88 36.70
CA SER A 222 14.27 13.52 36.20
C SER A 222 13.16 12.76 36.96
N SER A 223 12.84 13.17 38.19
CA SER A 223 11.75 12.60 39.00
C SER A 223 10.34 13.04 38.58
N GLU A 224 10.19 14.15 37.87
CA GLU A 224 8.89 14.71 37.46
C GLU A 224 8.40 14.07 36.14
N VAL A 225 9.31 13.82 35.20
CA VAL A 225 9.06 13.13 33.92
C VAL A 225 8.52 11.71 34.13
N ARG A 226 9.00 11.02 35.17
CA ARG A 226 8.58 9.65 35.49
C ARG A 226 7.16 9.59 36.08
N ARG A 227 6.66 10.72 36.61
CA ARG A 227 5.30 10.85 37.16
C ARG A 227 4.28 11.15 36.05
N GLU A 228 4.68 11.93 35.03
CA GLU A 228 3.83 12.26 33.87
C GLU A 228 3.64 11.08 32.89
N LEU A 229 4.69 10.26 32.67
CA LEU A 229 4.59 9.06 31.82
C LEU A 229 3.65 7.96 32.38
N MET A 230 3.29 8.03 33.67
CA MET A 230 2.44 7.03 34.34
C MET A 230 1.01 7.53 34.60
N ARG A 231 0.65 8.74 34.15
CA ARG A 231 -0.72 9.25 34.29
C ARG A 231 -1.63 8.62 33.24
N LYS A 232 -2.48 7.68 33.66
CA LYS A 232 -3.53 7.12 32.78
C LYS A 232 -4.48 8.24 32.35
N PRO A 233 -4.89 8.31 31.07
CA PRO A 233 -5.86 9.30 30.61
C PRO A 233 -7.23 9.04 31.25
N ASN A 234 -7.90 10.12 31.67
CA ASN A 234 -9.28 10.10 32.14
C ASN A 234 -10.24 10.02 30.95
N SER A 235 -11.38 9.38 31.16
CA SER A 235 -12.34 8.93 30.15
C SER A 235 -13.23 10.03 29.53
N THR A 236 -12.67 11.14 29.04
CA THR A 236 -13.52 12.23 28.46
C THR A 236 -13.00 12.91 27.20
N GLU A 237 -11.92 12.44 26.57
CA GLU A 237 -11.45 13.01 25.28
C GLU A 237 -11.79 12.14 24.07
N ALA A 238 -13.00 11.57 24.06
CA ALA A 238 -13.61 11.00 22.87
C ALA A 238 -14.75 11.94 22.43
N ASN A 239 -14.42 12.94 21.61
CA ASN A 239 -15.32 13.56 20.62
C ASN A 239 -14.69 14.84 20.05
N ARG A 240 -14.11 14.74 18.85
CA ARG A 240 -14.10 15.87 17.90
C ARG A 240 -13.67 15.42 16.49
N TYR A 241 -14.60 14.83 15.74
CA TYR A 241 -14.57 14.86 14.27
C TYR A 241 -16.03 14.81 13.79
N ASP A 242 -16.70 15.95 13.86
CA ASP A 242 -17.85 16.29 13.03
C ASP A 242 -17.56 17.67 12.43
N GLN A 243 -17.99 17.85 11.18
CA GLN A 243 -17.79 19.01 10.31
C GLN A 243 -16.46 19.04 9.53
N TYR A 244 -16.48 18.47 8.32
CA TYR A 244 -16.27 19.23 7.07
C TYR A 244 -16.88 18.42 5.91
N GLY A 245 -18.11 18.80 5.54
CA GLY A 245 -18.71 18.46 4.26
C GLY A 245 -18.58 19.64 3.31
N GLY A 246 -18.21 19.38 2.06
CA GLY A 246 -18.19 20.33 0.95
C GLY A 246 -18.14 19.55 -0.36
N ARG A 247 -19.09 19.84 -1.27
CA ARG A 247 -19.12 19.41 -2.68
C ARG A 247 -18.37 20.44 -3.52
N ASP A 248 -17.80 19.99 -4.64
CA ASP A 248 -17.56 20.81 -5.82
C ASP A 248 -18.13 20.11 -7.07
N ASP A 249 -18.42 20.93 -8.08
CA ASP A 249 -19.46 20.83 -9.12
C ASP A 249 -18.78 21.04 -10.48
N ASP A 250 -18.12 20.03 -11.05
CA ASP A 250 -17.30 20.24 -12.25
C ASP A 250 -17.42 19.03 -13.20
N GLY A 251 -18.29 19.19 -14.19
CA GLY A 251 -18.73 18.16 -15.13
C GLY A 251 -17.65 17.44 -15.92
N PHE A 252 -17.95 16.17 -16.19
CA PHE A 252 -17.30 15.31 -17.17
C PHE A 252 -17.35 15.91 -18.58
N ASP A 253 -16.22 15.84 -19.30
CA ASP A 253 -16.23 15.59 -20.75
C ASP A 253 -15.13 14.56 -21.09
N VAL A 254 -15.50 13.60 -21.93
CA VAL A 254 -14.72 12.43 -22.35
C VAL A 254 -14.60 12.48 -23.87
N THR A 255 -13.38 12.62 -24.39
CA THR A 255 -13.06 12.02 -25.70
C THR A 255 -11.56 11.72 -25.88
N PHE A 256 -11.36 10.45 -26.21
CA PHE A 256 -10.18 9.69 -26.61
C PHE A 256 -9.29 10.32 -27.70
N LEU A 257 -7.97 10.28 -27.49
CA LEU A 257 -6.99 9.77 -28.47
C LEU A 257 -5.64 9.54 -27.78
N CYS A 258 -5.37 8.31 -27.36
CA CYS A 258 -4.04 7.89 -26.92
C CYS A 258 -3.37 7.18 -28.10
N LEU A 259 -2.53 7.90 -28.84
CA LEU A 259 -1.51 7.28 -29.68
C LEU A 259 -0.38 6.84 -28.75
N CYS A 260 -0.11 5.53 -28.71
CA CYS A 260 1.04 4.98 -28.02
C CYS A 260 2.32 5.51 -28.67
N TRP A 261 3.02 6.44 -28.02
CA TRP A 261 4.39 6.77 -28.39
C TRP A 261 5.34 5.74 -27.76
N ASN A 262 5.97 4.96 -28.63
CA ASN A 262 7.10 4.10 -28.31
C ASN A 262 8.34 4.99 -28.24
N GLU A 263 9.05 4.98 -27.11
CA GLU A 263 10.43 5.44 -27.04
C GLU A 263 11.29 4.44 -27.81
N ASN A 264 11.69 4.84 -29.02
CA ASN A 264 12.73 4.32 -29.92
C ASN A 264 12.16 4.19 -31.34
N ASP A 265 12.30 5.23 -32.16
CA ASP A 265 12.97 5.12 -33.46
C ASP A 265 13.06 6.47 -34.18
N HIS A 266 14.15 6.58 -34.94
CA HIS A 266 14.75 7.78 -35.49
C HIS A 266 13.89 8.55 -36.50
N ILE A 267 14.00 9.88 -36.42
CA ILE A 267 13.57 10.83 -37.46
C ILE A 267 14.36 10.57 -38.74
N TYR A 268 13.67 10.27 -39.84
CA TYR A 268 14.09 10.68 -41.17
C TYR A 268 12.86 11.20 -41.94
N ILE A 269 12.97 12.49 -42.27
CA ILE A 269 12.20 13.42 -43.13
C ILE A 269 11.04 12.80 -43.92
#